data_AF-A0A706GBZ5-F1
#
_entry.id   AF-A0A706GBZ5-F1
#
_cell.length_a   1.000
_cell.length_b   1.000
_cell.length_c   1.000
_cell.angle_alpha   90.00
_cell.angle_beta   90.00
_cell.angle_gamma   90.00
#
_symmetry.space_group_name_H-M   'P 1'
#
loop_
_entity.id
_entity.type
_entity.pdbx_description
1 polymer ?
#
loop_
_entity_poly.entity_id
_entity_poly.type
_entity_poly.pdbx_seq_one_letter_code
_entity_poly.pdbx_strand_id
1 'polypeptide(L)'
;KRGFRIKYPNGTVDVFRGWVSSLGKTVQSKDEIARTVKITSVGRPYMAEEDAPEVVSVTGLTVEPTNATVKVGATTAVTFTVKPDNVTDKSLRIATSDPTTATVTQAENIATVKGVKAGTVKIIGMTTDGNFTAIADITVQA
;
A
#
# COMPACT_ATOMS: atom_id res chain seq x y z
N LYS A 1 -15.20 -5.70 -27.15
CA LYS A 1 -14.73 -4.30 -27.30
C LYS A 1 -13.21 -4.32 -27.14
N ARG A 2 -12.43 -3.87 -28.13
CA ARG A 2 -10.98 -3.78 -27.98
C ARG A 2 -10.66 -2.38 -27.46
N GLY A 3 -9.90 -2.29 -26.37
CA GLY A 3 -9.38 -1.02 -25.88
C GLY A 3 -8.11 -0.67 -26.66
N PHE A 4 -7.94 0.60 -26.99
CA PHE A 4 -6.68 1.11 -27.53
C PHE A 4 -6.27 2.37 -26.78
N ARG A 5 -4.94 2.54 -26.63
CA ARG A 5 -4.33 3.65 -25.90
C ARG A 5 -3.59 4.54 -26.89
N ILE A 6 -3.76 5.86 -26.77
CA ILE A 6 -3.01 6.85 -27.54
C ILE A 6 -2.08 7.57 -26.56
N LYS A 7 -0.76 7.47 -26.77
CA LYS A 7 0.23 8.24 -26.01
C LYS A 7 0.69 9.42 -26.86
N TYR A 8 0.48 10.62 -26.35
CA TYR A 8 0.84 11.87 -27.01
C TYR A 8 2.31 12.25 -26.75
N PRO A 9 2.94 13.09 -27.59
CA PRO A 9 4.33 13.53 -27.40
C PRO A 9 4.57 14.28 -26.08
N ASN A 10 3.54 14.91 -25.52
CA ASN A 10 3.57 15.57 -24.20
C ASN A 10 3.46 14.59 -23.02
N GLY A 11 3.35 13.29 -23.28
CA GLY A 11 3.24 12.24 -22.26
C GLY A 11 1.82 11.87 -21.85
N THR A 12 0.79 12.65 -22.23
CA THR A 12 -0.61 12.34 -21.94
C THR A 12 -1.03 11.01 -22.58
N VAL A 13 -1.84 10.21 -21.89
CA VAL A 13 -2.35 8.93 -22.39
C VAL A 13 -3.87 8.89 -22.31
N ASP A 14 -4.52 8.72 -23.46
CA ASP A 14 -5.97 8.54 -23.55
C ASP A 14 -6.30 7.07 -23.83
N VAL A 15 -7.38 6.58 -23.21
CA VAL A 15 -7.88 5.22 -23.40
C VAL A 15 -9.26 5.27 -24.06
N PHE A 16 -9.40 4.58 -25.19
CA PHE A 16 -10.66 4.49 -25.92
C PHE A 16 -11.12 3.04 -25.99
N ARG A 17 -12.45 2.82 -25.93
CA ARG A 17 -13.08 1.51 -26.12
C ARG A 17 -13.89 1.54 -27.40
N GLY A 18 -13.55 0.70 -28.37
CA GLY A 18 -14.24 0.68 -29.66
C GLY A 18 -13.99 -0.59 -30.48
N TRP A 19 -14.35 -0.51 -31.76
CA TRP A 19 -13.98 -1.48 -32.79
C TRP A 19 -13.17 -0.76 -33.87
N VAL A 20 -12.13 -1.42 -34.37
CA VAL A 20 -11.40 -0.92 -35.55
C VAL A 20 -12.30 -1.17 -36.75
N SER A 21 -12.84 -0.11 -37.34
CA SER A 21 -13.80 -0.19 -38.43
C SER A 21 -13.15 -0.42 -39.80
N SER A 22 -11.85 -0.18 -39.93
CA SER A 22 -11.08 -0.43 -41.14
C SER A 22 -9.60 -0.53 -40.83
N LEU A 23 -9.00 -1.67 -41.19
CA LEU A 23 -7.56 -1.81 -41.38
C LEU A 23 -7.37 -1.65 -42.88
N GLY A 24 -6.71 -0.58 -43.33
CA GLY A 24 -6.40 -0.40 -44.75
C GLY A 24 -5.64 -1.61 -45.34
N LYS A 25 -5.46 -1.63 -46.66
CA LYS A 25 -4.90 -2.79 -47.40
C LYS A 25 -3.53 -3.27 -46.86
N THR A 26 -3.23 -4.56 -47.06
CA THR A 26 -1.93 -5.22 -46.79
C THR A 26 -0.83 -4.64 -47.69
N VAL A 27 0.39 -4.39 -47.16
CA VAL A 27 1.47 -3.72 -47.91
C VAL A 27 2.81 -4.44 -47.71
N GLN A 28 3.58 -4.57 -48.80
CA GLN A 28 4.95 -5.10 -48.85
C GLN A 28 5.96 -4.03 -48.39
N SER A 29 6.97 -4.46 -47.62
CA SER A 29 7.87 -3.64 -46.80
C SER A 29 8.73 -2.62 -47.57
N LYS A 30 8.51 -1.32 -47.35
CA LYS A 30 9.49 -0.29 -46.94
C LYS A 30 8.90 1.11 -47.16
N ASP A 31 9.39 2.05 -46.35
CA ASP A 31 9.05 3.47 -46.26
C ASP A 31 7.89 3.82 -45.32
N GLU A 32 8.16 4.82 -44.48
CA GLU A 32 7.30 5.32 -43.40
C GLU A 32 5.95 5.77 -43.97
N ILE A 33 4.90 4.98 -43.68
CA ILE A 33 3.59 5.15 -44.28
C ILE A 33 2.73 6.05 -43.39
N ALA A 34 2.29 7.21 -43.90
CA ALA A 34 1.19 7.98 -43.31
C ALA A 34 -0.15 7.25 -43.52
N ARG A 35 -0.42 6.18 -42.74
CA ARG A 35 -1.72 5.48 -42.77
C ARG A 35 -2.75 6.25 -41.96
N THR A 36 -3.86 6.62 -42.59
CA THR A 36 -5.02 7.17 -41.87
C THR A 36 -5.87 6.05 -41.32
N VAL A 37 -5.82 5.82 -40.00
CA VAL A 37 -6.79 4.97 -39.31
C VAL A 37 -7.94 5.87 -38.84
N LYS A 38 -9.14 5.70 -39.39
CA LYS A 38 -10.34 6.37 -38.87
C LYS A 38 -10.81 5.62 -37.63
N ILE A 39 -10.63 6.25 -36.48
CA ILE A 39 -11.09 5.73 -35.21
C ILE A 39 -12.38 6.48 -34.84
N THR A 40 -13.50 5.77 -34.84
CA THR A 40 -14.76 6.31 -34.33
C THR A 40 -14.87 5.95 -32.85
N SER A 41 -14.57 6.90 -31.98
CA SER A 41 -14.72 6.76 -30.54
C SER A 41 -16.22 6.77 -30.17
N VAL A 42 -16.67 5.81 -29.37
CA VAL A 42 -18.02 5.80 -28.79
C VAL A 42 -17.90 6.11 -27.30
N GLY A 43 -18.57 7.17 -26.85
CA GLY A 43 -18.57 7.61 -25.45
C GLY A 43 -17.65 8.82 -25.19
N ARG A 44 -17.80 9.42 -24.00
CA ARG A 44 -16.94 10.50 -23.52
C ARG A 44 -15.51 9.94 -23.33
N PRO A 45 -14.46 10.61 -23.85
CA PRO A 45 -13.08 10.24 -23.51
C PRO A 45 -12.90 10.37 -22.00
N TYR A 46 -12.33 9.35 -21.37
CA TYR A 46 -11.96 9.40 -19.96
C TYR A 46 -10.45 9.52 -19.86
N MET A 47 -9.97 10.40 -18.98
CA MET A 47 -8.54 10.53 -18.73
C MET A 47 -8.08 9.27 -17.99
N ALA A 48 -6.90 8.72 -18.33
CA ALA A 48 -6.38 7.55 -17.61
C ALA A 48 -6.20 7.81 -16.10
N GLU A 49 -6.09 9.09 -15.70
CA GLU A 49 -6.01 9.55 -14.32
C GLU A 49 -7.35 9.47 -13.57
N GLU A 50 -8.49 9.51 -14.25
CA GLU A 50 -9.82 9.34 -13.62
C GLU A 50 -10.09 7.88 -13.19
N ASP A 51 -9.31 6.92 -13.69
CA ASP A 51 -9.39 5.49 -13.31
C ASP A 51 -8.40 5.15 -12.17
N ALA A 52 -7.81 6.17 -11.54
CA ALA A 52 -6.99 5.96 -10.35
C ALA A 52 -7.87 5.42 -9.21
N PRO A 53 -7.45 4.35 -8.51
CA PRO A 53 -8.20 3.85 -7.36
C PRO A 53 -8.33 4.95 -6.32
N GLU A 54 -9.52 5.14 -5.75
CA GLU A 54 -9.73 6.09 -4.67
C GLU A 54 -8.77 5.80 -3.52
N VAL A 55 -7.97 6.80 -3.15
CA VAL A 55 -7.02 6.67 -2.03
C VAL A 55 -7.77 6.94 -0.75
N VAL A 56 -7.89 5.92 0.10
CA VAL A 56 -8.45 6.03 1.44
C VAL A 56 -7.30 6.27 2.40
N SER A 57 -7.29 7.45 3.02
CA SER A 57 -6.29 7.86 4.01
C SER A 57 -6.49 7.15 5.36
N VAL A 58 -5.40 6.89 6.07
CA VAL A 58 -5.45 6.46 7.47
C VAL A 58 -6.07 7.57 8.33
N THR A 59 -6.99 7.21 9.23
CA THR A 59 -7.58 8.13 10.21
C THR A 59 -7.19 7.80 11.65
N GLY A 60 -6.60 6.64 11.90
CA GLY A 60 -6.14 6.26 13.23
C GLY A 60 -5.35 4.97 13.27
N LEU A 61 -4.57 4.81 14.35
CA LEU A 61 -3.84 3.61 14.69
C LEU A 61 -4.16 3.22 16.13
N THR A 62 -4.64 2.00 16.35
CA THR A 62 -4.92 1.45 17.67
C THR A 62 -4.00 0.27 17.97
N VAL A 63 -3.77 -0.01 19.25
CA VAL A 63 -2.91 -1.11 19.70
C VAL A 63 -3.60 -1.90 20.80
N GLU A 64 -3.55 -3.23 20.69
CA GLU A 64 -4.12 -4.15 21.68
C GLU A 64 -3.22 -5.39 21.87
N PRO A 65 -2.88 -5.77 23.11
CA PRO A 65 -3.14 -5.05 24.36
C PRO A 65 -2.25 -3.80 24.51
N THR A 66 -2.76 -2.76 25.19
CA THR A 66 -2.00 -1.53 25.49
C THR A 66 -0.97 -1.75 26.62
N ASN A 67 -1.22 -2.72 27.50
CA ASN A 67 -0.31 -3.12 28.57
C ASN A 67 -0.20 -4.65 28.58
N ALA A 68 1.01 -5.19 28.63
CA ALA A 68 1.25 -6.61 28.73
C ALA A 68 2.38 -6.94 29.70
N THR A 69 2.31 -8.13 30.30
CA THR A 69 3.38 -8.65 31.16
C THR A 69 3.92 -9.95 30.58
N VAL A 70 5.24 -10.06 30.49
CA VAL A 70 5.93 -11.18 29.85
C VAL A 70 7.06 -11.66 30.76
N LYS A 71 7.27 -12.97 30.88
CA LYS A 71 8.45 -13.49 31.59
C LYS A 71 9.69 -13.45 30.70
N VAL A 72 10.88 -13.36 31.29
CA VAL A 72 12.14 -13.48 30.54
C VAL A 72 12.13 -14.79 29.72
N GLY A 73 12.45 -14.69 28.43
CA GLY A 73 12.45 -15.81 27.47
C GLY A 73 11.10 -16.12 26.82
N ALA A 74 9.98 -15.64 27.38
CA ALA A 74 8.65 -15.82 26.81
C ALA A 74 8.34 -14.76 25.74
N THR A 75 7.30 -15.02 24.95
CA THR A 75 6.82 -14.14 23.89
C THR A 75 5.38 -13.70 24.15
N THR A 76 5.03 -12.53 23.64
CA THR A 76 3.66 -12.00 23.65
C THR A 76 3.39 -11.26 22.35
N ALA A 77 2.19 -11.42 21.83
CA ALA A 77 1.74 -10.73 20.63
C ALA A 77 1.05 -9.42 20.99
N VAL A 78 1.39 -8.37 20.26
CA VAL A 78 0.70 -7.07 20.29
C VAL A 78 0.22 -6.77 18.89
N THR A 79 -1.06 -6.51 18.74
CA THR A 79 -1.70 -6.25 17.44
C THR A 79 -1.90 -4.77 17.25
N PHE A 80 -1.47 -4.25 16.11
CA PHE A 80 -1.74 -2.89 15.68
C PHE A 80 -2.84 -2.91 14.63
N THR A 81 -3.85 -2.04 14.77
CA THR A 81 -4.98 -1.96 13.84
C THR A 81 -5.06 -0.57 13.27
N VAL A 82 -4.97 -0.47 11.94
CA VAL A 82 -5.11 0.77 11.18
C VAL A 82 -6.59 0.97 10.86
N LYS A 83 -7.13 2.16 11.17
CA LYS A 83 -8.50 2.53 10.80
C LYS A 83 -8.49 3.62 9.73
N PRO A 84 -9.45 3.61 8.78
CA PRO A 84 -10.50 2.59 8.57
C PRO A 84 -9.97 1.28 7.95
N ASP A 85 -10.70 0.16 8.03
CA ASP A 85 -10.20 -1.14 7.52
C ASP A 85 -9.87 -1.15 6.02
N ASN A 86 -10.41 -0.20 5.26
CA ASN A 86 -10.21 -0.05 3.81
C ASN A 86 -9.13 0.99 3.46
N VAL A 87 -8.07 1.15 4.27
CA VAL A 87 -6.94 2.03 3.88
C VAL A 87 -6.19 1.45 2.68
N THR A 88 -5.80 2.33 1.75
CA THR A 88 -4.95 2.01 0.61
C THR A 88 -3.55 1.53 1.01
N ASP A 89 -2.94 2.12 2.05
CA ASP A 89 -1.66 1.67 2.62
C ASP A 89 -1.84 1.23 4.08
N LYS A 90 -1.60 -0.06 4.36
CA LYS A 90 -1.64 -0.64 5.71
C LYS A 90 -0.25 -0.86 6.29
N SER A 91 0.78 -0.30 5.68
CA SER A 91 2.16 -0.47 6.10
C SER A 91 2.40 0.20 7.45
N LEU A 92 3.06 -0.54 8.34
CA LEU A 92 3.39 -0.11 9.69
C LEU A 92 4.86 -0.38 9.98
N ARG A 93 5.47 0.50 10.78
CA ARG A 93 6.80 0.30 11.35
C ARG A 93 6.65 0.12 12.84
N ILE A 94 7.18 -0.97 13.38
CA ILE A 94 7.11 -1.27 14.81
C ILE A 94 8.53 -1.35 15.36
N ALA A 95 8.76 -0.64 16.46
CA ALA A 95 10.05 -0.58 17.14
C ALA A 95 9.89 -0.77 18.65
N THR A 96 10.97 -1.22 19.29
CA THR A 96 11.11 -1.28 20.75
C THR A 96 11.92 -0.08 21.22
N SER A 97 11.56 0.50 22.36
CA SER A 97 12.35 1.58 22.97
C SER A 97 13.71 1.09 23.50
N ASP A 98 13.81 -0.20 23.85
CA ASP A 98 15.04 -0.82 24.35
C ASP A 98 15.17 -2.28 23.89
N PRO A 99 15.99 -2.56 22.85
CA PRO A 99 16.26 -3.91 22.36
C PRO A 99 16.96 -4.82 23.36
N THR A 100 17.61 -4.27 24.40
CA THR A 100 18.32 -5.07 25.42
C THR A 100 17.37 -5.67 26.45
N THR A 101 16.20 -5.04 26.63
CA THR A 101 15.16 -5.48 27.57
C THR A 101 14.13 -6.38 26.87
N ALA A 102 13.68 -6.00 25.67
CA ALA A 102 12.84 -6.85 24.83
C ALA A 102 13.09 -6.63 23.34
N THR A 103 13.08 -7.72 22.57
CA THR A 103 13.15 -7.67 21.11
C THR A 103 11.77 -7.82 20.50
N VAL A 104 11.57 -7.23 19.32
CA VAL A 104 10.29 -7.30 18.60
C VAL A 104 10.51 -7.84 17.19
N THR A 105 9.66 -8.77 16.78
CA THR A 105 9.59 -9.26 15.39
C THR A 105 8.20 -8.99 14.86
N GLN A 106 8.13 -8.22 13.78
CA GLN A 106 6.87 -7.86 13.13
C GLN A 106 6.50 -8.89 12.06
N ALA A 107 5.25 -9.35 12.08
CA ALA A 107 4.61 -10.09 11.01
C ALA A 107 3.33 -9.33 10.65
N GLU A 108 3.33 -8.67 9.49
CA GLU A 108 2.24 -7.82 9.02
C GLU A 108 1.86 -6.73 10.05
N ASN A 109 0.74 -6.89 10.74
CA ASN A 109 0.20 -5.98 11.75
C ASN A 109 0.38 -6.49 13.19
N ILE A 110 0.97 -7.66 13.38
CA ILE A 110 1.23 -8.27 14.68
C ILE A 110 2.71 -8.16 15.02
N ALA A 111 3.00 -7.57 16.18
CA ALA A 111 4.32 -7.53 16.78
C ALA A 111 4.46 -8.64 17.82
N THR A 112 5.34 -9.60 17.57
CA THR A 112 5.74 -10.59 18.58
C THR A 112 6.90 -10.03 19.37
N VAL A 113 6.67 -9.78 20.66
CA VAL A 113 7.65 -9.23 21.59
C VAL A 113 8.20 -10.35 22.45
N LYS A 114 9.53 -10.46 22.51
CA LYS A 114 10.24 -11.43 23.33
C LYS A 114 10.95 -10.72 24.49
N GLY A 115 10.68 -11.16 25.71
CA GLY A 115 11.38 -10.66 26.90
C GLY A 115 12.82 -11.18 26.95
N VAL A 116 13.80 -10.29 27.07
CA VAL A 116 15.23 -10.63 27.17
C VAL A 116 15.75 -10.42 28.60
N LYS A 117 15.37 -9.31 29.23
CA LYS A 117 15.78 -8.94 30.58
C LYS A 117 14.62 -8.30 31.33
N ALA A 118 14.55 -8.49 32.64
CA ALA A 118 13.54 -7.85 33.46
C ALA A 118 13.62 -6.32 33.38
N GLY A 119 12.49 -5.65 33.19
CA GLY A 119 12.40 -4.21 32.97
C GLY A 119 11.13 -3.80 32.25
N THR A 120 10.87 -2.50 32.17
CA THR A 120 9.74 -1.92 31.45
C THR A 120 10.19 -1.35 30.12
N VAL A 121 9.51 -1.70 29.03
CA VAL A 121 9.86 -1.29 27.66
C VAL A 121 8.60 -0.85 26.91
N LYS A 122 8.74 0.11 26.01
CA LYS A 122 7.66 0.60 25.16
C LYS A 122 7.79 0.03 23.76
N ILE A 123 6.72 -0.56 23.25
CA ILE A 123 6.62 -0.98 21.86
C ILE A 123 5.82 0.08 21.12
N ILE A 124 6.45 0.67 20.11
CA ILE A 124 5.94 1.84 19.39
C ILE A 124 5.64 1.40 17.96
N GLY A 125 4.37 1.48 17.57
CA GLY A 125 3.92 1.29 16.19
C GLY A 125 3.62 2.63 15.56
N MET A 126 4.12 2.86 14.34
CA MET A 126 3.93 4.09 13.57
C MET A 126 3.51 3.77 12.15
N THR A 127 2.63 4.57 11.57
CA THR A 127 2.30 4.49 10.14
C THR A 127 3.48 4.93 9.28
N THR A 128 3.56 4.44 8.04
CA THR A 128 4.61 4.84 7.07
C THR A 128 4.68 6.34 6.85
N ASP A 129 3.53 7.02 6.87
CA ASP A 129 3.41 8.47 6.75
C ASP A 129 3.83 9.24 8.01
N GLY A 130 4.03 8.56 9.14
CA GLY A 130 4.39 9.17 10.44
C GLY A 130 3.26 9.89 11.16
N ASN A 131 2.07 10.00 10.55
CA ASN A 131 0.94 10.76 11.09
C ASN A 131 0.28 10.14 12.34
N PHE A 132 0.32 8.81 12.47
CA PHE A 132 -0.30 8.10 13.58
C PHE A 132 0.70 7.20 14.30
N THR A 133 0.67 7.25 15.63
CA THR A 133 1.52 6.45 16.51
C THR A 133 0.68 5.83 17.61
N ALA A 134 0.94 4.56 17.92
CA ALA A 134 0.35 3.84 19.05
C ALA A 134 1.47 3.20 19.87
N ILE A 135 1.29 3.19 21.20
CA ILE A 135 2.30 2.71 22.14
C ILE A 135 1.68 1.64 23.02
N ALA A 136 2.38 0.50 23.15
CA ALA A 136 2.08 -0.53 24.12
C ALA A 136 3.20 -0.59 25.17
N ASP A 137 2.83 -0.57 26.44
CA ASP A 137 3.73 -0.70 27.58
C ASP A 137 3.89 -2.18 27.95
N ILE A 138 5.13 -2.69 27.91
CA ILE A 138 5.44 -4.07 28.24
C ILE A 138 6.32 -4.13 29.47
N THR A 139 5.89 -4.93 30.45
CA THR A 139 6.65 -5.23 31.66
C THR A 139 7.24 -6.64 31.55
N VAL A 140 8.56 -6.73 31.51
CA VAL A 140 9.28 -8.01 31.54
C VAL A 140 9.59 -8.37 32.98
N GLN A 141 9.05 -9.50 33.45
CA GLN A 141 9.30 -10.07 34.76
C GLN A 141 10.44 -11.09 34.70
N ALA A 142 11.22 -11.15 35.77
CA ALA A 142 12.30 -12.13 35.94
C ALA A 142 11.78 -13.58 35.95
#